data_AF-X1G1L1-F1
#
_entry.id   AF-X1G1L1-F1
#
_cell.length_a   1.000
_cell.length_b   1.000
_cell.length_c   1.000
_cell.angle_alpha   90.00
_cell.angle_beta   90.00
_cell.angle_gamma   90.00
#
_symmetry.space_group_name_H-M   'P 1'
#
loop_
_entity.id
_entity.type
_entity.pdbx_description
1 polymer ?
#
loop_
_entity_poly.entity_id
_entity_poly.type
_entity_poly.pdbx_seq_one_letter_code
_entity_poly.pdbx_strand_id
1 'polypeptide(L)'
;AQALMDSTRKTLASERESALDEARRLALDLGADFAQRLLAEVPMQYRAEAWIERIEQHLKAMPQAERDALVRQLADGKPLTIVTACALPPATADQWNARLRQSLGVAGGMTFVVDPALIAGAELHFPTAILRFSWQSALAATWTK
;
A
#
# COMPACT_ATOMS: atom_id res chain seq x y z
N ALA A 1 -46.48 -4.15 -23.34
CA ALA A 1 -46.52 -4.38 -21.88
C ALA A 1 -45.33 -5.21 -21.40
N GLN A 2 -45.11 -6.42 -21.94
CA GLN A 2 -44.03 -7.32 -21.49
C GLN A 2 -42.62 -6.71 -21.58
N ALA A 3 -42.27 -6.11 -22.72
CA ALA A 3 -40.96 -5.48 -22.91
C ALA A 3 -40.69 -4.32 -21.94
N LEU A 4 -41.74 -3.57 -21.56
CA LEU A 4 -41.63 -2.50 -20.56
C LEU A 4 -41.37 -3.09 -19.17
N MET A 5 -42.13 -4.11 -18.77
CA MET A 5 -41.94 -4.81 -17.49
C MET A 5 -40.55 -5.44 -17.37
N ASP A 6 -40.04 -6.04 -18.45
CA ASP A 6 -38.70 -6.63 -18.48
C ASP A 6 -37.60 -5.57 -18.41
N SER A 7 -37.80 -4.41 -19.04
CA SER A 7 -36.87 -3.28 -18.91
C SER A 7 -36.84 -2.73 -17.48
N THR A 8 -38.00 -2.53 -16.86
CA THR A 8 -38.11 -2.05 -15.47
C THR A 8 -37.46 -3.04 -14.49
N ARG A 9 -37.62 -4.34 -14.71
CA ARG A 9 -36.98 -5.37 -13.86
C ARG A 9 -35.45 -5.33 -13.99
N LYS A 10 -34.93 -5.15 -15.20
CA LYS A 10 -33.48 -5.00 -15.44
C LYS A 10 -32.92 -3.75 -14.79
N THR A 11 -33.60 -2.61 -14.94
CA THR A 11 -33.21 -1.34 -14.29
C THR A 11 -33.18 -1.50 -12.77
N LEU A 12 -34.24 -2.04 -12.17
CA LEU A 12 -34.30 -2.25 -10.72
C LEU A 12 -33.22 -3.22 -10.22
N ALA A 13 -32.88 -4.25 -10.99
CA ALA A 13 -31.79 -5.16 -10.63
C ALA A 13 -30.43 -4.45 -10.66
N SER A 14 -30.17 -3.63 -11.68
CA SER A 14 -28.92 -2.85 -11.81
C SER A 14 -28.80 -1.78 -10.73
N GLU A 15 -29.89 -1.10 -10.38
CA GLU A 15 -29.93 -0.12 -9.28
C GLU A 15 -29.62 -0.79 -7.93
N ARG A 16 -30.18 -1.98 -7.68
CA ARG A 16 -29.90 -2.74 -6.45
C ARG A 16 -28.44 -3.18 -6.37
N GLU A 17 -27.88 -3.66 -7.48
CA GLU A 17 -26.46 -4.05 -7.53
C GLU A 17 -25.55 -2.85 -7.27
N SER A 18 -25.86 -1.70 -7.88
CA SER A 18 -25.13 -0.45 -7.66
C SER A 18 -25.22 0.02 -6.20
N ALA A 19 -26.42 0.00 -5.61
CA ALA A 19 -26.62 0.38 -4.22
C ALA A 19 -25.90 -0.55 -3.23
N LEU A 20 -25.83 -1.85 -3.54
CA LEU A 20 -25.08 -2.81 -2.73
C LEU A 20 -23.57 -2.59 -2.84
N ASP A 21 -23.05 -2.29 -4.04
CA ASP A 21 -21.63 -1.96 -4.22
C ASP A 21 -21.26 -0.67 -3.49
N GLU A 22 -22.10 0.37 -3.58
CA GLU A 22 -21.91 1.63 -2.85
C GLU A 22 -21.93 1.41 -1.33
N ALA A 23 -22.93 0.69 -0.80
CA ALA A 23 -22.99 0.36 0.62
C ALA A 23 -21.77 -0.43 1.10
N ARG A 24 -21.26 -1.35 0.27
CA ARG A 24 -20.04 -2.12 0.57
C ARG A 24 -18.82 -1.20 0.65
N ARG A 25 -18.65 -0.30 -0.31
CA ARG A 25 -17.55 0.69 -0.31
C ARG A 25 -17.59 1.57 0.93
N LEU A 26 -18.75 2.12 1.27
CA LEU A 26 -18.91 2.95 2.47
C LEU A 26 -18.59 2.20 3.77
N ALA A 27 -18.99 0.94 3.88
CA ALA A 27 -18.66 0.12 5.05
C ALA A 27 -17.15 -0.14 5.19
N LEU A 28 -16.45 -0.30 4.06
CA LEU A 28 -15.00 -0.47 4.03
C LEU A 28 -14.26 0.81 4.38
N ASP A 29 -14.69 1.95 3.86
CA ASP A 29 -14.12 3.25 4.18
C ASP A 29 -14.26 3.54 5.68
N LEU A 30 -15.44 3.27 6.26
CA LEU A 30 -15.66 3.40 7.69
C LEU A 30 -14.74 2.46 8.50
N GLY A 31 -14.58 1.21 8.06
CA GLY A 31 -13.68 0.25 8.69
C GLY A 31 -12.22 0.72 8.64
N ALA A 32 -11.79 1.28 7.51
CA ALA A 32 -10.45 1.85 7.33
C ALA A 32 -10.21 3.03 8.27
N ASP A 33 -11.18 3.94 8.39
CA ASP A 33 -11.12 5.09 9.30
C ASP A 33 -10.96 4.65 10.77
N PHE A 34 -11.73 3.65 11.21
CA PHE A 34 -11.58 3.09 12.55
C PHE A 34 -10.22 2.46 12.77
N ALA A 35 -9.75 1.67 11.80
CA ALA A 35 -8.46 1.02 11.87
C ALA A 35 -7.30 2.06 11.93
N GLN A 36 -7.39 3.16 11.17
CA GLN A 36 -6.45 4.27 11.24
C GLN A 36 -6.43 4.93 12.62
N ARG A 37 -7.59 5.19 13.21
CA ARG A 37 -7.71 5.80 14.54
C ARG A 37 -7.07 4.92 15.61
N LEU A 38 -7.41 3.63 15.63
CA LEU A 38 -6.82 2.67 16.56
C LEU A 38 -5.30 2.56 16.36
N LEU A 39 -4.84 2.55 15.11
CA LEU A 39 -3.42 2.52 14.81
C LEU A 39 -2.71 3.80 15.30
N ALA A 40 -3.35 4.96 15.22
CA ALA A 40 -2.78 6.22 15.70
C ALA A 40 -2.53 6.25 17.21
N GLU A 41 -3.23 5.42 17.99
CA GLU A 41 -2.97 5.24 19.44
C GLU A 41 -1.63 4.57 19.73
N VAL A 42 -1.07 3.83 18.76
CA VAL A 42 0.26 3.23 18.88
C VAL A 42 1.33 4.28 18.55
N PRO A 43 2.37 4.44 19.40
CA PRO A 43 3.45 5.38 19.12
C PRO A 43 4.09 5.14 17.75
N MET A 44 4.30 6.23 17.00
CA MET A 44 4.80 6.20 15.61
C MET A 44 6.04 5.33 15.44
N GLN A 45 6.98 5.42 16.40
CA GLN A 45 8.23 4.67 16.36
C GLN A 45 8.02 3.15 16.26
N TYR A 46 7.08 2.59 17.01
CA TYR A 46 6.81 1.15 17.01
C TYR A 46 6.11 0.71 15.74
N ARG A 47 5.21 1.55 15.21
CA ARG A 47 4.56 1.30 13.93
C ARG A 47 5.56 1.29 12.79
N ALA A 48 6.43 2.31 12.74
CA ALA A 48 7.45 2.42 11.72
C ALA A 48 8.44 1.24 11.78
N GLU A 49 8.86 0.82 12.99
CA GLU A 49 9.75 -0.33 13.16
C GLU A 49 9.11 -1.62 12.60
N ALA A 50 7.86 -1.91 12.94
CA ALA A 50 7.16 -3.09 12.45
C ALA A 50 7.04 -3.11 10.91
N TRP A 51 6.88 -1.95 10.28
CA TRP A 51 6.79 -1.85 8.82
C TRP A 51 8.12 -2.09 8.12
N ILE A 52 9.22 -1.50 8.62
CA ILE A 52 10.54 -1.72 8.02
C ILE A 52 10.99 -3.17 8.19
N GLU A 53 10.75 -3.80 9.34
CA GLU A 53 11.05 -5.22 9.55
C GLU A 53 10.31 -6.11 8.54
N ARG A 54 9.02 -5.84 8.31
CA ARG A 54 8.22 -6.58 7.32
C ARG A 54 8.78 -6.42 5.90
N ILE A 55 9.21 -5.21 5.53
CA ILE A 55 9.84 -4.93 4.24
C ILE A 55 11.13 -5.72 4.10
N GLU A 56 12.02 -5.65 5.09
CA GLU A 56 13.31 -6.36 5.08
C GLU A 56 13.11 -7.87 4.99
N GLN A 57 12.15 -8.43 5.73
CA GLN A 57 11.80 -9.84 5.65
C GLN A 57 11.35 -10.23 4.25
N HIS A 58 10.52 -9.42 3.60
CA HIS A 58 10.08 -9.65 2.23
C HIS A 58 11.25 -9.58 1.24
N LEU A 59 12.08 -8.53 1.33
CA LEU A 59 13.25 -8.38 0.49
C LEU A 59 14.19 -9.58 0.65
N LYS A 60 14.41 -10.06 1.88
CA LYS A 60 15.24 -11.21 2.20
C LYS A 60 14.69 -12.52 1.63
N ALA A 61 13.38 -12.72 1.67
CA ALA A 61 12.71 -13.91 1.15
C ALA A 61 12.60 -13.93 -0.39
N MET A 62 12.71 -12.77 -1.03
CA MET A 62 12.65 -12.64 -2.49
C MET A 62 13.80 -13.39 -3.19
N PRO A 63 13.53 -14.11 -4.30
CA PRO A 63 14.57 -14.73 -5.11
C PRO A 63 15.65 -13.72 -5.53
N GLN A 64 16.91 -14.14 -5.52
CA GLN A 64 18.03 -13.23 -5.82
C GLN A 64 17.89 -12.57 -7.19
N ALA A 65 17.49 -13.33 -8.22
CA ALA A 65 17.31 -12.80 -9.57
C ALA A 65 16.26 -11.66 -9.65
N GLU A 66 15.18 -11.77 -8.87
CA GLU A 66 14.14 -10.73 -8.79
C GLU A 66 14.67 -9.50 -8.04
N ARG A 67 15.37 -9.71 -6.93
CA ARG A 67 16.00 -8.62 -6.16
C ARG A 67 17.02 -7.87 -7.03
N ASP A 68 17.85 -8.58 -7.78
CA ASP A 68 18.84 -7.99 -8.69
C ASP A 68 18.18 -7.22 -9.84
N ALA A 69 16.99 -7.66 -10.29
CA ALA A 69 16.21 -6.94 -11.30
C ALA A 69 15.65 -5.61 -10.74
N LEU A 70 15.22 -5.58 -9.48
CA LEU A 70 14.80 -4.35 -8.80
C LEU A 70 15.97 -3.38 -8.61
N VAL A 71 17.10 -3.89 -8.09
CA VAL A 71 18.31 -3.08 -7.84
C VAL A 71 18.84 -2.45 -9.13
N ARG A 72 18.82 -3.19 -10.25
CA ARG A 72 19.21 -2.64 -11.57
C ARG A 72 18.38 -1.44 -12.01
N GLN A 73 17.13 -1.31 -11.58
CA GLN A 73 16.32 -0.13 -11.91
C GLN A 73 16.81 1.13 -11.20
N LEU A 74 17.51 0.97 -10.07
CA LEU A 74 18.09 2.06 -9.29
C LEU A 74 19.50 2.45 -9.77
N ALA A 75 20.05 1.70 -10.75
CA ALA A 75 21.27 2.11 -11.45
C ALA A 75 21.03 3.48 -12.13
N ASP A 76 22.10 4.23 -12.34
CA ASP A 76 22.08 5.59 -12.92
C ASP A 76 21.49 6.68 -12.02
N GLY A 77 21.36 6.42 -10.71
CA GLY A 77 21.00 7.42 -9.72
C GLY A 77 19.51 7.74 -9.63
N LYS A 78 18.64 6.90 -10.24
CA LYS A 78 17.19 7.01 -10.06
C LYS A 78 16.83 6.68 -8.61
N PRO A 79 16.15 7.59 -7.88
CA PRO A 79 15.86 7.37 -6.48
C PRO A 79 14.76 6.32 -6.30
N LEU A 80 14.92 5.50 -5.27
CA LEU A 80 13.82 4.70 -4.74
C LEU A 80 12.87 5.62 -3.97
N THR A 81 11.59 5.59 -4.30
CA THR A 81 10.58 6.36 -3.57
C THR A 81 9.91 5.47 -2.52
N ILE A 82 9.90 5.93 -1.27
CA ILE A 82 9.23 5.28 -0.15
C ILE A 82 7.94 6.05 0.12
N VAL A 83 6.80 5.40 -0.06
CA VAL A 83 5.50 6.02 0.23
C VAL A 83 4.98 5.46 1.55
N THR A 84 4.64 6.31 2.50
CA THR A 84 4.11 5.92 3.82
C THR A 84 2.75 6.54 4.09
N ALA A 85 1.92 5.88 4.89
CA ALA A 85 0.58 6.40 5.23
C ALA A 85 0.62 7.73 6.00
N CYS A 86 1.74 8.03 6.66
CA CYS A 86 1.97 9.23 7.44
C CYS A 86 3.45 9.62 7.39
N ALA A 87 3.76 10.88 7.67
CA ALA A 87 5.14 11.35 7.69
C ALA A 87 5.96 10.62 8.75
N LEU A 88 7.12 10.09 8.34
CA LEU A 88 8.10 9.56 9.29
C LEU A 88 8.86 10.71 9.95
N PRO A 89 9.12 10.64 11.26
CA PRO A 89 10.08 11.54 11.90
C PRO A 89 11.44 11.49 11.19
N PRO A 90 12.19 12.60 11.08
CA PRO A 90 13.46 12.63 10.32
C PRO A 90 14.44 11.53 10.73
N ALA A 91 14.63 11.31 12.02
CA ALA A 91 15.51 10.24 12.53
C ALA A 91 15.06 8.83 12.09
N THR A 92 13.74 8.60 12.03
CA THR A 92 13.17 7.33 11.54
C THR A 92 13.35 7.18 10.04
N ALA A 93 13.16 8.26 9.26
CA ALA A 93 13.40 8.26 7.82
C ALA A 93 14.87 7.96 7.48
N ASP A 94 15.82 8.55 8.23
CA ASP A 94 17.25 8.28 8.09
C ASP A 94 17.61 6.83 8.43
N GLN A 95 17.01 6.28 9.49
CA GLN A 95 17.17 4.88 9.87
C GLN A 95 16.64 3.94 8.78
N TRP A 96 15.44 4.22 8.24
CA TRP A 96 14.86 3.45 7.13
C TRP A 96 15.76 3.52 5.89
N ASN A 97 16.29 4.68 5.57
CA ASN A 97 17.19 4.87 4.45
C ASN A 97 18.45 3.98 4.58
N ALA A 98 19.11 4.03 5.74
CA ALA A 98 20.29 3.19 6.00
C ALA A 98 19.98 1.69 5.89
N ARG A 99 18.87 1.24 6.49
CA ARG A 99 18.44 -0.16 6.52
C ARG A 99 18.06 -0.70 5.14
N LEU A 100 17.32 0.09 4.35
CA LEU A 100 16.94 -0.29 3.00
C LEU A 100 18.16 -0.29 2.06
N ARG A 101 19.12 0.63 2.23
CA ARG A 101 20.38 0.62 1.48
C ARG A 101 21.16 -0.65 1.75
N GLN A 102 21.26 -1.04 3.02
CA GLN A 102 21.90 -2.29 3.42
C GLN A 102 21.18 -3.51 2.84
N SER A 103 19.85 -3.56 2.93
CA SER A 103 19.05 -4.69 2.44
C SER A 103 19.08 -4.85 0.91
N LEU A 104 19.17 -3.73 0.18
CA LEU A 104 19.20 -3.72 -1.28
C LEU A 104 20.63 -3.73 -1.85
N GLY A 105 21.65 -3.43 -1.04
CA GLY A 105 23.04 -3.31 -1.49
C GLY A 105 23.28 -2.10 -2.41
N VAL A 106 22.57 -0.99 -2.18
CA VAL A 106 22.65 0.23 -3.02
C VAL A 106 23.18 1.43 -2.24
N ALA A 107 23.89 2.33 -2.94
CA ALA A 107 24.38 3.59 -2.38
C ALA A 107 23.47 4.80 -2.67
N GLY A 108 22.42 4.62 -3.48
CA GLY A 108 21.54 5.69 -3.95
C GLY A 108 20.72 6.38 -2.86
N GLY A 109 20.24 7.60 -3.15
CA GLY A 109 19.28 8.32 -2.33
C GLY A 109 17.89 7.67 -2.36
N MET A 110 17.12 7.90 -1.28
CA MET A 110 15.71 7.54 -1.22
C MET A 110 14.89 8.80 -0.95
N THR A 111 13.70 8.87 -1.52
CA THR A 111 12.76 9.97 -1.32
C THR A 111 11.57 9.46 -0.54
N PHE A 112 11.14 10.18 0.50
CA PHE A 112 9.96 9.82 1.28
C PHE A 112 8.76 10.68 0.87
N VAL A 113 7.64 10.04 0.61
CA VAL A 113 6.37 10.66 0.22
C VAL A 113 5.27 10.15 1.15
N VAL A 114 4.29 11.00 1.46
CA VAL A 114 3.14 10.62 2.28
C VAL A 114 1.93 10.40 1.38
N ASP A 115 1.27 9.26 1.55
CA ASP A 115 -0.03 8.97 0.94
C ASP A 115 -0.98 8.37 1.99
N PRO A 116 -1.92 9.17 2.53
CA PRO A 116 -2.91 8.69 3.50
C PRO A 116 -3.82 7.57 2.97
N ALA A 117 -3.97 7.42 1.65
CA ALA A 117 -4.81 6.40 1.03
C ALA A 117 -4.26 4.97 1.23
N LEU A 118 -3.00 4.83 1.66
CA LEU A 118 -2.44 3.53 2.06
C LEU A 118 -3.12 2.93 3.28
N ILE A 119 -3.91 3.72 4.03
CA ILE A 119 -4.56 3.39 5.30
C ILE A 119 -3.52 3.20 6.41
N ALA A 120 -2.63 2.24 6.24
CA ALA A 120 -1.48 1.98 7.08
C ALA A 120 -0.41 1.25 6.25
N GLY A 121 0.86 1.46 6.59
CA GLY A 121 1.98 0.75 5.98
C GLY A 121 2.80 1.61 5.03
N ALA A 122 3.49 0.92 4.12
CA ALA A 122 4.44 1.55 3.22
C ALA A 122 4.50 0.84 1.86
N GLU A 123 4.95 1.57 0.84
CA GLU A 123 5.23 1.05 -0.49
C GLU A 123 6.64 1.45 -0.93
N LEU A 124 7.28 0.55 -1.67
CA LEU A 124 8.57 0.77 -2.32
C LEU A 124 8.34 0.95 -3.81
N HIS A 125 8.49 2.18 -4.29
CA HIS A 125 8.27 2.58 -5.68
C HIS A 125 9.61 2.63 -6.39
N PHE A 126 9.89 1.58 -7.14
CA PHE A 126 10.96 1.51 -8.12
C PHE A 126 10.47 2.10 -9.44
N PRO A 127 11.37 2.49 -10.37
CA PRO A 127 10.98 3.08 -11.65
C PRO A 127 9.93 2.31 -12.46
N THR A 128 9.94 0.98 -12.40
CA THR A 128 8.97 0.13 -13.12
C THR A 128 8.30 -0.92 -12.25
N ALA A 129 8.42 -0.84 -10.92
CA ALA A 129 7.84 -1.82 -10.00
C ALA A 129 7.41 -1.17 -8.68
N ILE A 130 6.32 -1.67 -8.10
CA ILE A 130 5.84 -1.22 -6.79
C ILE A 130 5.68 -2.45 -5.90
N LEU A 131 6.42 -2.48 -4.79
CA LEU A 131 6.19 -3.47 -3.72
C LEU A 131 5.28 -2.84 -2.67
N ARG A 132 4.18 -3.51 -2.35
CA ARG A 132 3.11 -2.97 -1.48
C ARG A 132 3.06 -3.69 -0.15
N PHE A 133 3.16 -2.91 0.93
CA PHE A 133 3.07 -3.38 2.32
C PHE A 133 2.05 -2.53 3.07
N SER A 134 0.89 -2.32 2.45
CA SER A 134 -0.17 -1.47 2.99
C SER A 134 -1.43 -2.27 3.31
N TRP A 135 -2.20 -1.81 4.29
CA TRP A 135 -3.53 -2.38 4.54
C TRP A 135 -4.47 -2.19 3.36
N GLN A 136 -4.36 -1.06 2.65
CA GLN A 136 -5.07 -0.85 1.39
C GLN A 136 -4.81 -1.99 0.39
N SER A 137 -3.55 -2.37 0.18
CA SER A 137 -3.21 -3.43 -0.77
C SER A 137 -3.71 -4.81 -0.31
N ALA A 138 -3.68 -5.08 0.99
CA ALA A 138 -4.20 -6.32 1.56
C ALA A 138 -5.73 -6.42 1.39
N LEU A 139 -6.47 -5.34 1.65
CA LEU A 139 -7.92 -5.27 1.46
C LEU A 139 -8.29 -5.45 -0.02
N ALA A 140 -7.60 -4.76 -0.94
CA ALA A 140 -7.82 -4.92 -2.37
C ALA A 140 -7.62 -6.38 -2.84
N ALA A 141 -6.61 -7.08 -2.31
CA ALA A 141 -6.35 -8.48 -2.64
C ALA A 141 -7.42 -9.47 -2.13
N THR A 142 -8.22 -9.08 -1.13
CA THR A 142 -9.36 -9.91 -0.67
C THR A 142 -10.57 -9.85 -1.60
N TRP A 143 -10.63 -8.88 -2.52
CA TRP A 143 -11.76 -8.75 -3.44
C TRP A 143 -11.52 -9.41 -4.79
N THR A 144 -10.28 -9.76 -5.11
CA THR A 144 -9.89 -10.50 -6.32
C THR A 144 -10.01 -12.02 -6.17
N LYS A 145 -10.46 -12.52 -5.01
CA LYS A 145 -10.83 -13.93 -4.76
C LYS A 145 -12.33 -14.06 -4.62
#